data_AF-A0A969FJG1-F1
#
_entry.id   AF-A0A969FJG1-F1
#
_cell.length_a   1.000
_cell.length_b   1.000
_cell.length_c   1.000
_cell.angle_alpha   90.00
_cell.angle_beta   90.00
_cell.angle_gamma   90.00
#
_symmetry.space_group_name_H-M   'P 1'
#
loop_
_entity.id
_entity.type
_entity.pdbx_description
1 polymer ?
#
loop_
_entity_poly.entity_id
_entity_poly.type
_entity_poly.pdbx_seq_one_letter_code
_entity_poly.pdbx_strand_id
1 'polypeptide(L)' 'MIWPLKPNSRKIARIEITGAIAGSTRKRVLEALKTVEERKFPVLLLRIDSPGGTVGDSQEIYSALRRLREKVKI' A
#
# COMPACT_ATOMS: atom_id res chain seq x y z
N MET A 1 35.37 -18.80 5.10
CA MET A 1 34.19 -19.25 5.88
C MET A 1 32.98 -18.53 5.31
N ILE A 2 32.12 -19.24 4.59
CA ILE A 2 31.03 -18.67 3.79
C ILE A 2 29.77 -18.74 4.65
N TRP A 3 29.27 -17.60 5.13
CA TRP A 3 28.06 -17.53 5.95
C TRP A 3 26.83 -17.88 5.09
N PRO A 4 26.06 -18.95 5.38
CA PRO A 4 25.13 -19.54 4.41
C PRO A 4 23.79 -18.82 4.29
N LEU A 5 23.57 -17.71 5.01
CA LEU A 5 22.30 -16.99 5.03
C LEU A 5 22.53 -15.53 4.67
N LYS A 6 22.22 -15.15 3.43
CA LYS A 6 21.98 -13.73 3.11
C LYS A 6 20.74 -13.31 3.90
N PRO A 7 20.79 -12.29 4.77
CA PRO A 7 19.57 -11.78 5.38
C PRO A 7 18.69 -11.27 4.24
N ASN A 8 17.59 -11.98 3.96
CA ASN A 8 16.53 -11.45 3.11
C ASN A 8 16.02 -10.23 3.86
N SER A 9 16.45 -9.03 3.46
CA SER A 9 15.97 -7.78 4.02
C SER A 9 14.50 -7.63 3.65
N ARG A 10 13.63 -8.26 4.44
CA ARG A 10 12.18 -8.16 4.34
C ARG A 10 11.81 -6.74 4.74
N LYS A 11 11.50 -5.92 3.75
CA LYS A 11 11.08 -4.53 3.95
C LYS A 11 9.56 -4.51 4.17
N ILE A 12 9.09 -3.58 4.98
CA ILE A 12 7.65 -3.32 5.17
C ILE A 12 7.28 -2.16 4.25
N ALA A 13 6.22 -2.30 3.47
CA ALA A 13 5.67 -1.19 2.71
C ALA A 13 4.89 -0.28 3.67
N ARG A 14 5.18 1.02 3.67
CA ARG A 14 4.42 2.02 4.42
C ARG A 14 3.79 3.00 3.45
N ILE A 15 2.47 3.12 3.49
CA ILE A 15 1.71 4.13 2.74
C ILE A 15 1.04 5.05 3.77
N GLU A 16 1.23 6.35 3.60
CA GLU A 16 0.58 7.37 4.42
C GLU A 16 -0.45 8.12 3.60
N ILE A 17 -1.66 8.23 4.15
CA ILE A 17 -2.76 9.04 3.61
C ILE A 17 -2.98 10.17 4.60
N THR A 18 -2.60 11.38 4.22
CA THR A 18 -2.70 12.59 5.05
C THR A 18 -3.63 13.61 4.41
N GLY A 19 -4.50 14.23 5.19
CA GLY A 19 -5.42 15.26 4.70
C GLY A 19 -6.60 14.70 3.89
N ALA A 20 -7.28 15.57 3.15
CA ALA A 20 -8.52 15.19 2.45
C ALA A 20 -8.29 14.17 1.32
N ILE A 21 -9.23 13.23 1.18
CA ILE A 21 -9.21 12.24 0.11
C ILE A 21 -9.87 12.84 -1.13
N ALA A 22 -9.05 13.17 -2.12
CA ALA A 22 -9.46 13.64 -3.43
C ALA A 22 -8.68 12.92 -4.53
N GLY A 23 -8.92 13.29 -5.78
CA GLY A 23 -8.33 12.63 -6.95
C GLY A 23 -6.80 12.56 -6.96
N SER A 24 -6.10 13.52 -6.35
CA SER A 24 -4.63 13.48 -6.20
C SER A 24 -4.19 12.37 -5.23
N THR A 25 -4.82 12.29 -4.07
CA THR A 25 -4.62 11.23 -3.06
C THR A 25 -4.88 9.87 -3.67
N ARG A 26 -5.99 9.72 -4.42
CA ARG A 26 -6.32 8.48 -5.12
C ARG A 26 -5.23 8.03 -6.07
N LYS A 27 -4.79 8.89 -7.00
CA LYS A 27 -3.74 8.55 -7.98
C LYS A 27 -2.46 8.09 -7.26
N ARG A 28 -2.03 8.83 -6.25
CA ARG A 28 -0.83 8.50 -5.46
C ARG A 28 -0.95 7.15 -4.75
N VAL A 29 -2.09 6.87 -4.13
CA VAL A 29 -2.30 5.62 -3.40
C VAL A 29 -2.37 4.43 -4.35
N LEU A 30 -3.06 4.55 -5.49
CA LEU A 30 -3.14 3.47 -6.49
C LEU A 30 -1.77 3.11 -7.07
N GLU A 31 -0.94 4.11 -7.41
CA GLU A 31 0.44 3.93 -7.86
C GLU A 31 1.30 3.21 -6.79
N ALA A 32 1.15 3.62 -5.52
CA ALA A 32 1.86 3.00 -4.42
C ALA A 32 1.44 1.53 -4.20
N LEU A 33 0.14 1.23 -4.30
CA LEU A 33 -0.36 -0.15 -4.18
C LEU A 33 0.17 -1.05 -5.31
N LYS A 34 0.28 -0.53 -6.54
CA LYS A 34 0.88 -1.25 -7.66
C LYS A 34 2.36 -1.57 -7.38
N THR A 35 3.11 -0.59 -6.86
CA THR A 35 4.50 -0.80 -6.45
C THR A 35 4.60 -1.88 -5.36
N VAL A 36 3.63 -1.94 -4.45
CA VAL A 36 3.59 -2.95 -3.39
C VAL A 36 3.36 -4.35 -3.94
N GLU A 37 2.44 -4.48 -4.90
CA GLU A 37 2.17 -5.73 -5.62
C GLU A 37 3.42 -6.23 -6.37
N GLU A 38 4.08 -5.36 -7.13
CA GLU A 38 5.25 -5.71 -7.94
C GLU A 38 6.47 -6.10 -7.10
N ARG A 39 6.72 -5.37 -6.00
CA ARG A 39 7.85 -5.62 -5.10
C ARG A 39 7.62 -6.77 -4.13
N LYS A 40 6.38 -7.29 -4.04
CA LYS A 40 5.99 -8.41 -3.17
C LYS A 40 6.42 -8.20 -1.71
N PHE A 41 6.12 -7.02 -1.17
CA PHE A 41 6.41 -6.78 0.25
C PHE A 41 5.59 -7.74 1.12
N PRO A 42 6.19 -8.33 2.17
CA PRO A 42 5.50 -9.27 3.06
C PRO A 42 4.45 -8.62 3.96
N VAL A 43 4.50 -7.30 4.16
CA VAL A 43 3.56 -6.54 4.98
C VAL A 43 3.34 -5.16 4.37
N LEU A 44 2.08 -4.70 4.37
CA LEU A 44 1.68 -3.34 4.04
C LEU A 44 1.10 -2.65 5.28
N LEU A 45 1.77 -1.60 5.77
CA LEU A 45 1.28 -0.69 6.80
C LEU A 45 0.62 0.53 6.13
N LEU A 46 -0.70 0.64 6.28
CA LEU A 46 -1.46 1.80 5.85
C LEU A 46 -1.72 2.71 7.05
N ARG A 47 -1.10 3.90 7.07
CA ARG A 47 -1.37 4.93 8.07
C ARG A 47 -2.31 5.96 7.48
N ILE A 48 -3.43 6.20 8.16
CA ILE A 48 -4.45 7.15 7.71
C ILE A 48 -4.57 8.25 8.76
N ASP A 49 -4.37 9.49 8.31
CA ASP A 49 -4.54 10.72 9.06
C ASP A 49 -5.35 11.69 8.18
N SER A 50 -6.66 11.42 8.08
CA SER A 50 -7.54 12.07 7.10
C SER A 50 -8.88 12.43 7.74
N PRO A 51 -9.42 13.64 7.46
CA PRO A 51 -10.79 14.01 7.83
C PRO A 51 -11.85 13.37 6.91
N GLY A 52 -11.45 12.56 5.92
CA GLY A 52 -12.32 12.03 4.87
C GLY A 52 -12.20 12.79 3.56
N GLY A 53 -13.24 12.75 2.72
CA GLY A 53 -13.24 13.39 1.40
C GLY A 53 -14.27 12.78 0.45
N THR A 54 -13.94 12.74 -0.83
CA THR A 54 -14.84 12.21 -1.87
C THR A 54 -15.07 10.72 -1.68
N VAL A 55 -16.35 10.30 -1.66
CA VAL A 55 -16.74 8.89 -1.53
C VAL A 55 -16.21 8.07 -2.70
N GLY A 56 -16.31 8.57 -3.93
CA GLY A 56 -15.80 7.89 -5.13
C GLY A 56 -14.30 7.58 -5.06
N ASP A 57 -13.49 8.58 -4.68
CA ASP A 57 -12.05 8.39 -4.55
C ASP A 57 -11.70 7.36 -3.45
N SER A 58 -12.44 7.41 -2.33
CA SER A 58 -12.28 6.46 -1.23
C SER A 58 -12.66 5.03 -1.61
N GLN A 59 -13.74 4.86 -2.40
CA GLN A 59 -14.20 3.57 -2.90
C GLN A 59 -13.21 2.94 -3.88
N GLU A 60 -12.60 3.75 -4.74
CA GLU A 60 -11.53 3.27 -5.64
C GLU A 60 -10.32 2.76 -4.85
N ILE A 61 -9.86 3.53 -3.85
CA ILE A 61 -8.75 3.13 -2.97
C ILE A 61 -9.09 1.82 -2.22
N TYR A 62 -10.29 1.74 -1.64
CA TYR A 62 -10.74 0.57 -0.89
C TYR A 62 -10.81 -0.68 -1.78
N SER A 63 -11.34 -0.55 -3.00
CA SER A 63 -11.43 -1.64 -3.95
C SER A 63 -10.04 -2.15 -4.37
N ALA A 64 -9.08 -1.24 -4.58
CA ALA A 64 -7.70 -1.61 -4.89
C ALA A 64 -7.03 -2.34 -3.71
N LEU A 65 -7.24 -1.89 -2.48
CA LEU A 65 -6.75 -2.58 -1.28
C LEU A 65 -7.32 -4.00 -1.14
N ARG A 66 -8.62 -4.18 -1.40
CA ARG A 66 -9.26 -5.51 -1.38
C ARG A 66 -8.65 -6.45 -2.42
N ARG A 67 -8.45 -5.97 -3.66
CA ARG A 67 -7.78 -6.73 -4.72
C ARG A 67 -6.35 -7.10 -4.37
N LEU A 68 -5.60 -6.17 -3.76
CA LEU A 68 -4.22 -6.43 -3.34
C LEU A 68 -4.16 -7.55 -2.30
N ARG A 69 -5.08 -7.54 -1.32
CA ARG A 69 -5.18 -8.57 -0.27
C ARG A 69 -5.52 -9.96 -0.82
N GLU A 70 -6.26 -10.04 -1.92
CA GLU A 70 -6.57 -11.33 -2.55
C GLU A 70 -5.38 -11.90 -3.33
N LYS A 71 -4.59 -11.03 -3.97
CA LYS A 71 -3.45 -11.44 -4.79
C LYS A 71 -2.19 -11.71 -3.97
N VAL A 72 -1.95 -10.91 -2.94
CA VAL A 72 -0.78 -10.99 -2.09
C VAL A 72 -1.24 -11.48 -0.71
N LYS A 73 -0.66 -12.58 -0.23
CA LYS A 73 -0.81 -13.00 1.18
C LYS A 73 0.01 -12.04 2.06
N ILE A 74 -0.55 -10.86 2.29
CA ILE A 74 -0.11 -9.85 3.27
C ILE A 74 -1.00 -9.90 4.51
#